data_AF-A0A965LYE1-F1
#
_entry.id   AF-A0A965LYE1-F1
#
_cell.length_a   1.000
_cell.length_b   1.000
_cell.length_c   1.000
_cell.angle_alpha   90.00
_cell.angle_beta   90.00
_cell.angle_gamma   90.00
#
_symmetry.space_group_name_H-M   'P 1'
#
loop_
_entity.id
_entity.type
_entity.pdbx_description
1 polymer ?
#
loop_
_entity_poly.entity_id
_entity_poly.type
_entity_poly.pdbx_seq_one_letter_code
_entity_poly.pdbx_strand_id
1 'polypeptide(L)' 'MIAVGTRMPAWVDSAASDYSARLPAELALEWREVRAEPRSASGSPAVWMQREAERIRS' A
#
# COMPACT_ATOMS: atom_id res chain seq x y z
N MET A 1 -3.82 7.52 -3.00
CA MET A 1 -4.10 6.42 -2.05
C MET A 1 -2.78 5.78 -1.62
N ILE A 2 -2.66 5.37 -0.36
CA ILE A 2 -1.43 4.78 0.19
C ILE A 2 -1.75 3.38 0.74
N ALA A 3 -0.96 2.39 0.35
CA ALA A 3 -1.15 0.99 0.76
C ALA A 3 0.16 0.40 1.31
N VAL A 4 0.05 -0.43 2.36
CA VAL A 4 1.19 -1.17 2.93
C VAL A 4 1.35 -2.51 2.20
N GLY A 5 2.58 -2.79 1.75
CA GLY A 5 2.91 -3.95 0.94
C GLY A 5 3.21 -3.55 -0.50
N THR A 6 4.22 -4.21 -1.09
CA THR A 6 4.74 -3.89 -2.42
C THR A 6 4.75 -5.10 -3.35
N ARG A 7 3.97 -6.12 -3.01
CA ARG A 7 3.91 -7.41 -3.71
C ARG A 7 2.48 -7.86 -3.77
N MET A 8 1.68 -7.13 -4.54
CA MET A 8 0.33 -7.55 -4.85
C MET A 8 0.36 -8.73 -5.83
N PRO A 9 -0.58 -9.68 -5.72
CA PRO A 9 -0.78 -10.66 -6.78
C PRO A 9 -1.18 -9.99 -8.09
N ALA A 10 -0.78 -10.55 -9.23
CA ALA A 10 -1.03 -9.96 -10.55
C ALA A 10 -2.52 -9.67 -10.84
N TRP A 11 -3.45 -10.45 -10.29
CA TRP A 11 -4.88 -10.22 -10.44
C TRP A 11 -5.35 -8.94 -9.73
N VAL A 12 -4.70 -8.55 -8.62
CA VAL A 12 -5.00 -7.31 -7.89
C VAL A 12 -4.54 -6.10 -8.69
N ASP A 13 -3.31 -6.14 -9.20
CA ASP A 13 -2.75 -5.04 -10.01
C ASP A 13 -3.59 -4.80 -11.26
N SER A 14 -3.98 -5.88 -11.94
CA SER A 14 -4.83 -5.79 -13.13
C SER A 14 -6.19 -5.17 -12.83
N ALA A 15 -6.83 -5.55 -11.72
CA ALA A 15 -8.11 -4.98 -11.34
C ALA A 15 -7.97 -3.51 -10.91
N ALA A 16 -6.98 -3.18 -10.08
CA ALA A 16 -6.74 -1.82 -9.60
C ALA A 16 -6.47 -0.85 -10.77
N SER A 17 -5.71 -1.29 -11.78
CA SER A 17 -5.47 -0.51 -12.99
C SER A 17 -6.75 -0.30 -13.81
N ASP A 18 -7.56 -1.36 -14.03
CA ASP A 18 -8.83 -1.25 -14.78
C ASP A 18 -9.80 -0.25 -14.12
N TYR A 19 -9.94 -0.29 -12.79
CA TYR A 19 -10.79 0.67 -12.09
C TYR A 19 -10.22 2.09 -12.11
N SER A 20 -8.91 2.24 -11.95
CA SER A 20 -8.27 3.57 -11.97
C SER A 20 -8.42 4.25 -13.34
N ALA A 21 -8.36 3.49 -14.43
CA ALA A 21 -8.54 3.99 -15.80
C ALA A 21 -9.98 4.46 -16.09
N ARG A 22 -10.97 4.06 -15.29
CA ARG A 22 -12.37 4.46 -15.43
C ARG A 22 -12.69 5.75 -14.69
N LEU A 23 -11.79 6.24 -13.83
CA LEU A 23 -12.01 7.48 -13.09
C LEU A 23 -11.89 8.68 -14.05
N PRO A 24 -12.73 9.73 -13.86
CA PRO A 24 -12.58 10.95 -14.62
C PRO A 24 -11.23 11.60 -14.31
N ALA A 25 -10.68 12.35 -15.27
CA ALA A 25 -9.34 12.94 -15.13
C ALA A 25 -9.20 13.88 -13.91
N GLU A 26 -10.30 14.52 -13.50
CA GLU A 26 -10.38 15.34 -12.29
C GLU A 26 -10.21 14.55 -10.97
N LEU A 27 -10.32 13.21 -11.02
CA LEU A 27 -10.15 12.28 -9.91
C LEU A 27 -9.03 11.27 -10.17
N ALA A 28 -8.00 11.64 -10.94
CA ALA A 28 -6.86 10.78 -11.23
C ALA A 28 -6.26 10.21 -9.94
N LEU A 29 -6.43 8.90 -9.74
CA LEU A 29 -6.02 8.22 -8.52
C LEU A 29 -4.55 7.80 -8.62
N GLU A 30 -3.72 8.38 -7.76
CA GLU A 30 -2.34 7.94 -7.59
C GLU A 30 -2.24 6.86 -6.51
N TRP A 31 -1.39 5.87 -6.78
CA TRP A 31 -1.12 4.76 -5.88
C TRP A 31 0.29 4.86 -5.35
N ARG A 32 0.42 4.82 -4.02
CA ARG A 32 1.71 4.78 -3.34
C ARG A 32 1.80 3.56 -2.44
N GLU A 33 2.68 2.65 -2.81
CA GLU A 33 2.99 1.49 -1.99
C GLU A 33 4.10 1.82 -1.01
N VAL A 34 3.92 1.40 0.25
CA VAL A 34 4.96 1.50 1.28
C VAL A 34 5.36 0.11 1.75
N ARG A 35 6.65 -0.08 2.00
CA ARG A 35 7.18 -1.37 2.46
C ARG A 35 6.54 -1.77 3.79
N ALA A 36 6.01 -3.00 3.86
CA ALA A 36 5.57 -3.62 5.11
C ALA A 36 6.78 -4.00 5.99
N GLU A 37 6.62 -3.90 7.31
CA GLU A 37 7.64 -4.39 8.23
C GLU A 37 7.70 -5.93 8.24
N PRO A 38 8.91 -6.53 8.30
CA PRO A 38 9.04 -7.96 8.39
C PRO A 38 8.48 -8.46 9.73
N ARG A 39 7.52 -9.37 9.65
CA ARG A 39 6.93 -9.99 10.84
C ARG A 39 7.83 -11.14 11.30
N SER A 40 8.30 -11.08 12.54
CA SER A 40 9.19 -12.08 13.15
C SER A 40 8.66 -12.52 14.51
N ALA A 41 9.04 -13.73 14.95
CA ALA A 41 8.59 -14.31 16.21
C ALA A 41 9.01 -13.52 17.46
N SER A 42 10.10 -12.73 17.36
CA SER A 42 10.65 -11.92 18.45
C SER A 42 10.30 -10.43 18.37
N GLY A 43 9.54 -10.01 17.36
CA GLY A 43 9.19 -8.60 17.18
C GLY A 43 7.91 -8.18 17.90
N SER A 44 7.64 -6.87 17.88
CA SER A 44 6.45 -6.27 18.49
C SER A 44 5.53 -5.72 17.41
N PRO A 45 4.27 -6.20 17.32
CA PRO A 45 3.28 -5.68 16.37
C PRO A 45 3.08 -4.16 16.49
N ALA A 46 3.10 -3.62 17.71
CA ALA A 46 2.95 -2.18 17.93
C ALA A 46 4.09 -1.38 17.29
N VAL A 47 5.33 -1.88 17.37
CA VAL A 47 6.49 -1.23 16.75
C VAL A 47 6.40 -1.29 15.22
N TRP A 48 5.94 -2.41 14.67
CA TRP A 48 5.75 -2.55 13.22
C TRP A 48 4.71 -1.56 12.69
N MET A 49 3.55 -1.49 13.36
CA MET A 49 2.49 -0.55 13.00
C MET A 49 2.95 0.91 13.08
N GLN A 50 3.73 1.26 14.11
CA GLN A 50 4.28 2.60 14.24
C GLN A 50 5.20 2.97 13.07
N ARG A 51 6.13 2.07 12.70
CA ARG A 51 7.06 2.29 11.58
C ARG A 51 6.33 2.35 10.23
N GLU A 52 5.32 1.51 10.03
CA GLU A 52 4.47 1.57 8.83
C GLU A 52 3.69 2.90 8.78
N ALA A 53 3.17 3.38 9.92
CA ALA A 53 2.49 4.66 10.01
C ALA A 53 3.42 5.86 9.74
N GLU A 54 4.68 5.79 10.15
CA GLU A 54 5.69 6.79 9.79
C GLU A 54 5.90 6.86 8.27
N ARG A 55 6.02 5.70 7.59
CA ARG A 55 6.13 5.63 6.12
C ARG A 55 4.87 6.12 5.40
N ILE A 56 3.69 5.93 5.98
CA ILE A 56 2.44 6.43 5.40
C ILE A 56 2.38 7.96 5.45
N ARG A 57 2.97 8.60 6.49
CA ARG A 57 2.92 10.06 6.68
C ARG A 57 4.02 10.82 5.94
N SER A 58 5.20 10.25 5.77
CA SER A 58 6.28 10.79 4.90
C SER A 58 5.85 10.76 3.46
#